data_AF-A0A8X6XQC1-F1
#
_entry.id   AF-A0A8X6XQC1-F1
#
_cell.length_a   1.000
_cell.length_b   1.000
_cell.length_c   1.000
_cell.angle_alpha   90.00
_cell.angle_beta   90.00
_cell.angle_gamma   90.00
#
_symmetry.space_group_name_H-M   'P 1'
#
loop_
_entity.id
_entity.type
_entity.pdbx_description
1 polymer ?
#
loop_
_entity_poly.entity_id
_entity_poly.type
_entity_poly.pdbx_seq_one_letter_code
_entity_poly.pdbx_strand_id
1 'polypeptide(L)'
;MKEVPQTFDGTSKKFLKMISQFKSPRIDIVYDQYFTPSLKDCERLRHNETTSTVSIGPNQIRHHNFTGELKNTQFKEALVKFFIDHWASDNMFPFIGNKTIYLSFDKCYSYRVVNNQVIRSIEESLSREEHEEADTRIIYHIYQISVDAQALYAAQTPMF
;
A
#
# COMPACT_ATOMS: atom_id res chain seq x y z
N MET A 1 11.83 7.93 15.19
CA MET A 1 10.51 8.07 14.52
C MET A 1 9.48 8.67 15.48
N LYS A 2 9.64 9.92 15.93
CA LYS A 2 8.75 10.53 16.95
C LYS A 2 7.33 10.84 16.44
N GLU A 3 7.05 10.68 15.14
CA GLU A 3 5.76 11.07 14.53
C GLU A 3 4.90 9.91 14.04
N VAL A 4 5.30 8.65 14.22
CA VAL A 4 4.48 7.51 13.79
C VAL A 4 3.52 7.13 14.93
N PRO A 5 2.18 7.16 14.71
CA PRO A 5 1.20 6.88 15.74
C PRO A 5 1.39 5.51 16.39
N GLN A 6 1.00 5.34 17.66
CA GLN A 6 1.27 4.12 18.42
C GLN A 6 0.49 2.89 17.90
N THR A 7 -0.68 3.10 17.30
CA THR A 7 -1.54 2.04 16.75
C THR A 7 -1.43 1.94 15.23
N PHE A 8 -1.80 0.79 14.67
CA PHE A 8 -1.88 0.61 13.22
C PHE A 8 -3.03 1.41 12.59
N ASP A 9 -4.16 1.58 13.29
CA ASP A 9 -5.23 2.52 12.89
C ASP A 9 -4.69 3.94 12.68
N GLY A 10 -3.97 4.46 13.69
CA GLY A 10 -3.37 5.78 13.62
C GLY A 10 -2.34 5.87 12.48
N THR A 11 -1.53 4.83 12.30
CA THR A 11 -0.52 4.75 11.24
C THR A 11 -1.16 4.80 9.86
N SER A 12 -2.21 4.01 9.64
CA SER A 12 -3.00 4.00 8.41
C SER A 12 -3.62 5.38 8.12
N LYS A 13 -4.28 5.99 9.11
CA LYS A 13 -4.89 7.33 8.95
C LYS A 13 -3.85 8.41 8.66
N LYS A 14 -2.70 8.35 9.33
CA LYS A 14 -1.59 9.29 9.08
C LYS A 14 -1.05 9.13 7.67
N PHE A 15 -0.91 7.90 7.18
CA PHE A 15 -0.44 7.63 5.82
C PHE A 15 -1.42 8.17 4.76
N LEU A 16 -2.71 7.86 4.88
CA LEU A 16 -3.75 8.44 4.03
C LEU A 16 -3.72 9.98 4.07
N LYS A 17 -3.62 10.56 5.27
CA LYS A 17 -3.53 12.03 5.43
C LYS A 17 -2.32 12.61 4.70
N MET A 18 -1.17 11.94 4.72
CA MET A 18 0.04 12.41 4.04
C MET A 18 -0.12 12.37 2.52
N ILE A 19 -0.58 11.25 1.95
CA ILE A 19 -0.75 11.15 0.50
C ILE A 19 -1.87 12.05 -0.02
N SER A 20 -2.95 12.25 0.75
CA SER A 20 -4.05 13.13 0.35
C SER A 20 -3.67 14.62 0.32
N GLN A 21 -2.48 15.01 0.79
CA GLN A 21 -1.96 16.37 0.61
C GLN A 21 -1.53 16.66 -0.83
N PHE A 22 -1.25 15.63 -1.63
CA PHE A 22 -0.93 15.82 -3.04
C PHE A 22 -2.16 16.38 -3.78
N LYS A 23 -1.94 17.32 -4.71
CA LYS A 23 -3.05 17.97 -5.44
C LYS A 23 -3.74 17.06 -6.45
N SER A 24 -3.10 15.96 -6.86
CA SER A 24 -3.64 15.05 -7.86
C SER A 24 -5.01 14.48 -7.43
N PRO A 25 -6.01 14.44 -8.32
CA PRO A 25 -7.28 13.77 -8.05
C PRO A 25 -7.14 12.24 -8.01
N ARG A 26 -6.11 11.69 -8.67
CA ARG A 26 -5.77 10.27 -8.71
C ARG A 26 -4.43 10.03 -8.02
N ILE A 27 -4.37 9.06 -7.10
CA ILE A 27 -3.15 8.66 -6.41
C ILE A 27 -2.99 7.15 -6.57
N ASP A 28 -1.86 6.71 -7.11
CA ASP A 28 -1.54 5.31 -7.28
C ASP A 28 -0.42 4.94 -6.30
N ILE A 29 -0.70 4.00 -5.39
CA ILE A 29 0.23 3.46 -4.41
C ILE A 29 0.53 2.03 -4.85
N VAL A 30 1.77 1.76 -5.19
CA VAL A 30 2.15 0.49 -5.79
C VAL A 30 3.19 -0.19 -4.91
N TYR A 31 2.88 -1.39 -4.47
CA TYR A 31 3.76 -2.24 -3.69
C TYR A 31 4.31 -3.37 -4.56
N ASP A 32 5.52 -3.82 -4.22
CA ASP A 32 6.04 -5.09 -4.71
C ASP A 32 5.12 -6.22 -4.27
N GLN A 33 4.94 -7.21 -5.13
CA GLN A 33 4.33 -8.49 -4.78
C GLN A 33 5.31 -9.59 -5.13
N TYR A 34 5.63 -10.39 -4.15
CA TYR A 34 6.61 -11.45 -4.33
C TYR A 34 5.93 -12.80 -4.20
N PHE A 35 6.00 -13.60 -5.25
CA PHE A 35 5.47 -14.96 -5.24
C PHE A 35 6.52 -15.95 -4.73
N THR A 36 6.10 -17.18 -4.47
CA THR A 36 7.01 -18.30 -4.23
C THR A 36 6.63 -19.43 -5.19
N PRO A 37 7.56 -19.90 -6.05
CA PRO A 37 8.94 -19.45 -6.17
C PRO A 37 9.07 -18.09 -6.89
N SER A 38 10.01 -17.24 -6.48
CA SER A 38 10.44 -16.02 -7.19
C SER A 38 11.96 -15.95 -7.35
N LEU A 39 12.42 -15.08 -8.25
CA LEU A 39 13.85 -14.76 -8.42
C LEU A 39 14.48 -14.23 -7.12
N LYS A 40 13.69 -13.57 -6.25
CA LYS A 40 14.17 -13.03 -4.97
C LYS A 40 14.21 -14.05 -3.83
N ASP A 41 13.72 -15.26 -4.04
CA ASP A 41 13.76 -16.29 -2.99
C ASP A 41 15.19 -16.69 -2.62
N CYS A 42 16.12 -16.63 -3.58
CA CYS A 42 17.55 -16.82 -3.33
C CYS A 42 18.12 -15.78 -2.35
N GLU A 43 17.69 -14.51 -2.46
CA GLU A 43 18.12 -13.43 -1.56
C GLU A 43 17.53 -13.61 -0.15
N ARG A 44 16.26 -14.03 -0.07
CA ARG A 44 15.56 -14.25 1.21
C ARG A 44 16.14 -15.39 2.03
N LEU A 45 16.47 -16.50 1.37
CA LEU A 45 17.15 -17.63 1.99
C LEU A 45 18.49 -17.20 2.60
N ARG A 46 19.21 -16.28 1.94
CA ARG A 46 20.47 -15.73 2.45
C ARG A 46 20.29 -14.84 3.69
N HIS A 47 19.10 -14.28 3.90
CA HIS A 47 18.78 -13.43 5.05
C HIS A 47 18.15 -14.19 6.24
N ASN A 48 17.97 -15.52 6.16
CA ASN A 48 17.33 -16.33 7.21
C ASN A 48 15.97 -15.74 7.65
N GLU A 49 15.15 -15.26 6.71
CA GLU A 49 13.82 -14.75 7.05
C GLU A 49 12.93 -15.88 7.60
N THR A 50 12.50 -15.74 8.85
CA THR A 50 11.60 -16.69 9.53
C THR A 50 10.17 -16.53 9.03
N THR A 51 9.51 -17.64 8.70
CA THR A 51 8.17 -17.72 8.07
C THR A 51 6.99 -17.66 9.06
N SER A 52 7.12 -16.96 10.19
CA SER A 52 5.99 -16.87 11.14
C SER A 52 4.87 -15.99 10.57
N THR A 53 3.64 -16.49 10.56
CA THR A 53 2.46 -15.76 10.10
C THR A 53 2.23 -14.50 10.95
N VAL A 54 2.20 -13.34 10.31
CA VAL A 54 1.94 -12.05 10.96
C VAL A 54 0.51 -11.60 10.66
N SER A 55 -0.23 -11.17 11.68
CA SER A 55 -1.54 -10.52 11.54
C SER A 55 -1.51 -9.17 12.24
N ILE A 56 -2.15 -8.16 11.64
CA ILE A 56 -2.18 -6.78 12.12
C ILE A 56 -3.63 -6.36 12.34
N GLY A 57 -3.96 -5.97 13.58
CA GLY A 57 -5.25 -5.40 13.94
C GLY A 57 -5.22 -3.87 14.12
N PRO A 58 -6.35 -3.16 13.98
CA PRO A 58 -6.38 -1.69 14.04
C PRO A 58 -5.96 -1.13 15.42
N ASN A 59 -6.38 -1.78 16.50
CA ASN A 59 -6.07 -1.39 17.88
C ASN A 59 -4.75 -1.98 18.40
N GLN A 60 -4.07 -2.79 17.60
CA GLN A 60 -2.80 -3.38 18.00
C GLN A 60 -1.75 -2.29 18.14
N ILE A 61 -1.05 -2.30 19.28
CA ILE A 61 0.08 -1.42 19.53
C ILE A 61 1.23 -1.91 18.66
N ARG A 62 1.80 -1.00 17.87
CA ARG A 62 2.99 -1.30 17.07
C ARG A 62 4.17 -1.59 17.97
N HIS A 63 5.07 -2.46 17.52
CA HIS A 63 6.28 -2.71 18.27
C HIS A 63 7.15 -1.45 18.36
N HIS A 64 7.87 -1.31 19.49
CA HIS A 64 8.74 -0.14 19.73
C HIS A 64 9.80 0.01 18.63
N ASN A 65 10.30 -1.12 18.11
CA ASN A 65 11.23 -1.18 16.99
C ASN A 65 10.50 -1.45 15.65
N PHE A 66 9.61 -0.54 15.28
CA PHE A 66 8.85 -0.65 14.03
C PHE A 66 9.73 -0.66 12.77
N THR A 67 10.86 0.06 12.78
CA THR A 67 11.84 0.01 11.69
C THR A 67 12.39 -1.41 11.50
N GLY A 68 12.60 -2.14 12.60
CA GLY A 68 12.99 -3.55 12.54
C GLY A 68 11.90 -4.43 11.94
N GLU A 69 10.63 -4.19 12.29
CA GLU A 69 9.50 -4.95 11.72
C GLU A 69 9.35 -4.72 10.22
N LEU A 70 9.62 -3.49 9.74
CA LEU A 70 9.65 -3.17 8.31
C LEU A 70 10.80 -3.85 7.55
N LYS A 71 11.66 -4.65 8.20
CA LYS A 71 12.62 -5.52 7.49
C LYS A 71 12.06 -6.90 7.22
N ASN A 72 11.00 -7.31 7.92
CA ASN A 72 10.37 -8.61 7.76
C ASN A 72 9.34 -8.55 6.62
N THR A 73 9.54 -9.38 5.59
CA THR A 73 8.64 -9.45 4.43
C THR A 73 7.20 -9.78 4.82
N GLN A 74 6.98 -10.77 5.69
CA GLN A 74 5.63 -11.17 6.15
C GLN A 74 4.91 -10.02 6.88
N PHE A 75 5.66 -9.24 7.66
CA PHE A 75 5.11 -8.05 8.31
C PHE A 75 4.67 -6.99 7.30
N LYS A 76 5.50 -6.71 6.27
CA LYS A 76 5.14 -5.76 5.20
C LYS A 76 3.87 -6.18 4.49
N GLU A 77 3.77 -7.46 4.11
CA GLU A 77 2.57 -7.99 3.45
C GLU A 77 1.34 -7.88 4.34
N ALA A 78 1.45 -8.25 5.62
CA ALA A 78 0.37 -8.10 6.58
C ALA A 78 -0.05 -6.64 6.75
N LEU A 79 0.90 -5.70 6.71
CA LEU A 79 0.64 -4.27 6.85
C LEU A 79 -0.11 -3.72 5.63
N VAL A 80 0.28 -4.13 4.42
CA VAL A 80 -0.40 -3.72 3.18
C VAL A 80 -1.81 -4.30 3.12
N LYS A 81 -1.99 -5.58 3.46
CA LYS A 81 -3.31 -6.22 3.57
C LYS A 81 -4.20 -5.51 4.59
N PHE A 82 -3.64 -5.14 5.75
CA PHE A 82 -4.33 -4.34 6.74
C PHE A 82 -4.80 -2.99 6.15
N PHE A 83 -3.95 -2.27 5.40
CA PHE A 83 -4.38 -1.02 4.74
C PHE A 83 -5.50 -1.25 3.73
N ILE A 84 -5.41 -2.31 2.92
CA ILE A 84 -6.41 -2.65 1.90
C ILE A 84 -7.81 -2.79 2.52
N ASP A 85 -7.89 -3.46 3.67
CA ASP A 85 -9.16 -3.66 4.37
C ASP A 85 -9.58 -2.45 5.19
N HIS A 86 -8.65 -1.84 5.92
CA HIS A 86 -8.93 -0.71 6.79
C HIS A 86 -9.43 0.51 6.01
N TRP A 87 -8.92 0.74 4.81
CA TRP A 87 -9.32 1.89 3.98
C TRP A 87 -10.72 1.77 3.41
N ALA A 88 -11.31 0.57 3.40
CA ALA A 88 -12.68 0.35 2.96
C ALA A 88 -13.73 0.82 4.00
N SER A 89 -13.31 1.16 5.22
CA SER A 89 -14.22 1.61 6.27
C SER A 89 -14.70 3.04 6.02
N ASP A 90 -15.99 3.30 6.25
CA ASP A 90 -16.58 4.64 6.06
C ASP A 90 -15.92 5.72 6.92
N ASN A 91 -15.32 5.37 8.06
CA ASN A 91 -14.57 6.32 8.88
C ASN A 91 -13.31 6.89 8.17
N MET A 92 -12.94 6.35 7.00
CA MET A 92 -11.82 6.81 6.17
C MET A 92 -12.23 7.92 5.20
N PHE A 93 -13.54 8.18 5.02
CA PHE A 93 -14.03 9.21 4.09
C PHE A 93 -13.35 10.59 4.28
N PRO A 94 -13.07 11.10 5.50
CA PRO A 94 -12.46 12.41 5.68
C PRO A 94 -11.00 12.47 5.20
N PHE A 95 -10.33 11.32 5.13
CA PHE A 95 -8.93 11.21 4.74
C PHE A 95 -8.78 11.01 3.23
N ILE A 96 -9.73 10.33 2.59
CA ILE A 96 -9.76 10.14 1.13
C ILE A 96 -10.24 11.43 0.44
N GLY A 97 -11.27 12.07 0.99
CA GLY A 97 -11.84 13.30 0.44
C GLY A 97 -12.39 13.12 -0.98
N ASN A 98 -12.06 14.05 -1.87
CA ASN A 98 -12.52 14.04 -3.27
C ASN A 98 -11.56 13.32 -4.24
N LYS A 99 -10.69 12.44 -3.72
CA LYS A 99 -9.68 11.72 -4.50
C LYS A 99 -10.14 10.31 -4.84
N THR A 100 -9.51 9.76 -5.87
CA THR A 100 -9.51 8.32 -6.13
C THR A 100 -8.12 7.78 -5.82
N ILE A 101 -8.06 6.83 -4.89
CA ILE A 101 -6.82 6.19 -4.48
C ILE A 101 -6.83 4.77 -5.06
N TYR A 102 -5.78 4.41 -5.78
CA TYR A 102 -5.50 3.06 -6.25
C TYR A 102 -4.37 2.49 -5.40
N LEU A 103 -4.58 1.31 -4.80
CA LEU A 103 -3.56 0.56 -4.08
C LEU A 103 -3.33 -0.76 -4.82
N SER A 104 -2.15 -0.90 -5.43
CA SER A 104 -1.75 -2.13 -6.13
C SER A 104 -0.84 -2.96 -5.24
N PHE A 105 -1.29 -4.17 -4.91
CA PHE A 105 -0.50 -5.18 -4.18
C PHE A 105 -0.76 -6.58 -4.76
N ASP A 106 -1.67 -7.37 -4.22
CA ASP A 106 -2.10 -8.65 -4.82
C ASP A 106 -3.11 -8.44 -5.94
N LYS A 107 -3.98 -7.44 -5.76
CA LYS A 107 -4.80 -6.84 -6.81
C LYS A 107 -4.66 -5.32 -6.75
N CYS A 108 -5.25 -4.63 -7.72
CA CYS A 108 -5.42 -3.19 -7.66
C CYS A 108 -6.80 -2.86 -7.05
N TYR A 109 -6.79 -2.25 -5.87
CA TYR A 109 -7.98 -1.79 -5.17
C TYR A 109 -8.16 -0.29 -5.37
N SER A 110 -9.34 0.15 -5.79
CA SER A 110 -9.70 1.57 -5.84
C SER A 110 -10.56 1.97 -4.66
N TYR A 111 -10.35 3.19 -4.16
CA TYR A 111 -11.11 3.80 -3.07
C TYR A 111 -11.58 5.18 -3.51
N ARG A 112 -12.88 5.43 -3.38
CA ARG A 112 -13.50 6.74 -3.61
C ARG A 112 -14.63 7.00 -2.62
N VAL A 113 -14.92 8.26 -2.37
CA VAL A 113 -16.03 8.65 -1.49
C VAL A 113 -17.26 9.01 -2.32
N VAL A 114 -18.40 8.40 -2.01
CA VAL A 114 -19.71 8.75 -2.57
C VAL A 114 -20.69 8.87 -1.40
N ASN A 115 -21.35 10.02 -1.25
CA ASN A 115 -22.30 10.28 -0.16
C ASN A 115 -21.73 9.99 1.24
N ASN A 116 -20.48 10.40 1.50
CA ASN A 116 -19.73 10.13 2.74
C ASN A 116 -19.49 8.65 3.06
N GLN A 117 -19.72 7.75 2.10
CA GLN A 117 -19.39 6.33 2.20
C GLN A 117 -18.18 6.02 1.34
N VAL A 118 -17.32 5.13 1.82
CA VAL A 118 -16.15 4.69 1.07
C VAL A 118 -16.53 3.51 0.19
N ILE A 119 -16.41 3.69 -1.12
CA ILE A 119 -16.60 2.64 -2.10
C ILE A 119 -15.24 2.06 -2.45
N ARG A 120 -15.02 0.80 -2.07
CA ARG A 120 -13.90 -0.02 -2.54
C ARG A 120 -14.31 -0.81 -3.77
N SER A 121 -13.44 -0.90 -4.78
CA SER A 121 -13.62 -1.79 -5.95
C SER A 121 -12.29 -2.43 -6.34
N ILE A 122 -12.35 -3.56 -7.08
CA ILE A 122 -11.18 -4.18 -7.68
C ILE A 122 -11.11 -3.74 -9.13
N GLU A 123 -9.95 -3.24 -9.53
CA GLU A 123 -9.68 -2.71 -10.86
C GLU A 123 -8.92 -3.75 -11.66
N GLU A 124 -9.65 -4.64 -12.33
CA GLU A 124 -9.07 -5.78 -13.05
C GLU A 124 -8.10 -5.35 -14.15
N SER A 125 -8.33 -4.21 -14.81
CA SER A 125 -7.42 -3.67 -15.84
C SER A 125 -6.05 -3.27 -15.29
N LEU A 126 -5.97 -2.97 -13.99
CA LEU A 126 -4.75 -2.59 -13.27
C LEU A 126 -4.17 -3.76 -12.45
N SER A 127 -4.90 -4.89 -12.34
CA SER A 127 -4.50 -6.06 -11.56
C SER A 127 -3.76 -7.07 -12.44
N ARG A 128 -2.44 -6.87 -12.65
CA ARG A 128 -1.60 -7.84 -13.37
C ARG A 128 -0.75 -8.65 -12.42
N GLU A 129 -0.98 -9.96 -12.39
CA GLU A 129 -0.24 -10.91 -11.53
C GLU A 129 1.20 -11.17 -12.01
N GLU A 130 1.50 -10.90 -13.29
CA GLU A 130 2.82 -11.19 -13.88
C GLU A 130 3.93 -10.22 -13.47
N HIS A 131 3.59 -9.03 -12.99
CA HIS A 131 4.56 -8.04 -12.55
C HIS A 131 4.83 -8.21 -11.06
N GLU A 132 6.07 -8.49 -10.67
CA GLU A 132 6.45 -8.59 -9.24
C GLU A 132 6.83 -7.22 -8.64
N GLU A 133 7.58 -6.42 -9.40
CA GLU A 133 8.23 -5.20 -8.88
C GLU A 133 7.37 -3.94 -9.07
N ALA A 134 7.36 -3.07 -8.06
CA ALA A 134 6.56 -1.85 -8.06
C ALA A 134 6.92 -0.89 -9.21
N ASP A 135 8.17 -0.84 -9.63
CA ASP A 135 8.61 0.01 -10.75
C ASP A 135 7.97 -0.40 -12.09
N THR A 136 7.98 -1.70 -12.41
CA THR A 136 7.31 -2.23 -13.62
C THR A 136 5.81 -2.02 -13.57
N ARG A 137 5.20 -2.20 -12.39
CA ARG A 137 3.77 -1.94 -12.15
C ARG A 137 3.40 -0.47 -12.31
N ILE A 138 4.23 0.45 -11.81
CA ILE A 138 3.99 1.89 -11.95
C ILE A 138 3.99 2.28 -13.43
N ILE A 139 4.94 1.75 -14.22
CA ILE A 139 4.97 1.99 -15.67
C ILE A 139 3.68 1.48 -16.32
N TYR A 140 3.20 0.29 -15.92
CA TYR A 140 1.94 -0.25 -16.41
C TYR A 140 0.73 0.62 -16.05
N HIS A 141 0.65 1.10 -14.80
CA HIS A 141 -0.41 2.02 -14.36
C HIS A 141 -0.42 3.32 -15.17
N ILE A 142 0.76 3.88 -15.47
CA ILE A 142 0.91 5.07 -16.30
C ILE A 142 0.45 4.79 -17.73
N TYR A 143 0.82 3.65 -18.30
CA TYR A 143 0.41 3.23 -19.65
C TYR A 143 -1.11 3.12 -19.81
N GLN A 144 -1.83 2.77 -18.74
CA GLN A 144 -3.30 2.66 -18.75
C GLN A 144 -4.02 4.02 -18.66
N ILE A 145 -3.29 5.14 -18.50
CA ILE A 145 -3.89 6.47 -18.52
C ILE A 145 -4.14 6.88 -19.97
N SER A 146 -5.42 6.86 -20.38
CA SER A 146 -5.83 7.12 -21.77
C SER A 146 -6.03 8.60 -22.11
N VAL A 147 -5.60 9.50 -21.24
CA VAL A 147 -5.75 10.96 -21.37
C VAL A 147 -4.39 11.63 -21.20
N ASP A 148 -4.19 12.79 -21.82
CA ASP A 148 -2.99 13.59 -21.57
C ASP A 148 -2.97 14.02 -20.11
N ALA A 149 -2.02 13.47 -19.35
CA ALA A 149 -1.89 13.68 -17.92
C ALA A 149 -0.44 13.95 -17.54
N GLN A 150 -0.26 14.87 -16.58
CA GLN A 150 1.04 15.05 -15.94
C GLN A 150 1.15 14.07 -14.77
N ALA A 151 2.01 13.05 -14.92
CA ALA A 151 2.32 12.11 -13.86
C ALA A 151 3.46 12.66 -12.97
N LEU A 152 3.22 12.71 -11.65
CA LEU A 152 4.28 12.94 -10.66
C LEU A 152 4.64 11.59 -10.04
N TYR A 153 5.87 11.14 -10.25
CA TYR A 153 6.40 9.93 -9.64
C TYR A 153 7.26 10.27 -8.42
N ALA A 154 7.03 9.55 -7.33
CA ALA A 154 7.88 9.58 -6.15
C ALA A 154 8.27 8.15 -5.78
N ALA A 155 9.51 7.77 -6.08
CA ALA A 155 10.10 6.59 -5.47
C ALA A 155 10.49 6.94 -4.04
N GLN A 156 9.98 6.19 -3.07
CA GLN A 156 10.72 6.00 -1.84
C GLN A 156 11.46 4.69 -1.97
N THR A 157 12.75 4.77 -2.25
CA THR A 157 13.66 3.69 -1.86
C THR A 157 13.41 3.45 -0.38
N PRO A 158 13.19 2.21 0.09
CA PRO A 158 13.20 1.95 1.52
C PRO A 158 14.59 2.37 2.00
N MET A 159 14.68 3.56 2.58
CA MET A 159 15.90 4.05 3.21
C MET A 159 15.97 3.32 4.55
N PHE A 160 16.38 2.05 4.53
CA PHE A 160 16.58 1.20 5.71
C PHE A 160 17.78 0.28 5.55
#